data_AF-A0A0D6ASX0-F1
#
_entry.id   AF-A0A0D6ASX0-F1
#
_cell.length_a   1.000
_cell.length_b   1.000
_cell.length_c   1.000
_cell.angle_alpha   90.00
_cell.angle_beta   90.00
_cell.angle_gamma   90.00
#
_symmetry.space_group_name_H-M   'P 1'
#
loop_
_entity.id
_entity.type
_entity.pdbx_description
1 polymer ?
#
loop_
_entity_poly.entity_id
_entity_poly.type
_entity_poly.pdbx_seq_one_letter_code
_entity_poly.pdbx_strand_id
1 'polypeptide(L)'
;METIAYYDLLHLLKYYDLSWFKSVKEFQETLPNSENIQFADLYCQVKRAKNREDNLIVSFSLESEFNQDIFKKRYCDKQTAIRGLKIQVSNLDSSCVALSPKLTEAIKEQYITCLLVPEQGGTFGEIKGKTRDIQLSCPTVKVIFSNSKIVNYKAILGTNAYLIGAKIQKYLYAIQKKTEYWVC
;
A
#
# COMPACT_ATOMS: atom_id res chain seq x y z
N MET A 1 23.70 3.73 -22.78
CA MET A 1 23.28 4.74 -21.78
C MET A 1 22.22 4.06 -20.93
N GLU A 2 22.57 3.63 -19.73
CA GLU A 2 21.59 2.99 -18.84
C GLU A 2 20.67 4.08 -18.25
N THR A 3 19.37 3.89 -18.38
CA THR A 3 18.36 4.87 -17.96
C THR A 3 17.93 4.55 -16.53
N ILE A 4 18.14 5.49 -15.61
CA ILE A 4 17.57 5.41 -14.27
C ILE A 4 16.15 5.97 -14.33
N ALA A 5 15.21 5.22 -13.77
CA ALA A 5 13.81 5.63 -13.70
C ALA A 5 13.26 5.43 -12.28
N TYR A 6 12.35 6.31 -11.90
CA TYR A 6 11.73 6.34 -10.56
C TYR A 6 10.28 5.88 -10.69
N TYR A 7 9.91 4.88 -9.90
CA TYR A 7 8.59 4.28 -9.93
C TYR A 7 8.07 3.99 -8.52
N ASP A 8 6.76 3.92 -8.39
CA ASP A 8 6.11 3.39 -7.19
C ASP A 8 6.50 1.92 -6.98
N LEU A 9 6.80 1.57 -5.74
CA LEU A 9 7.25 0.23 -5.36
C LEU A 9 6.22 -0.85 -5.72
N LEU A 10 4.92 -0.59 -5.54
CA LEU A 10 3.88 -1.57 -5.79
C LEU A 10 3.76 -1.85 -7.29
N HIS A 11 3.96 -0.82 -8.12
CA HIS A 11 4.05 -0.99 -9.57
C HIS A 11 5.21 -1.91 -9.95
N LEU A 12 6.41 -1.67 -9.39
CA LEU A 12 7.59 -2.49 -9.67
C LEU A 12 7.38 -3.95 -9.23
N LEU A 13 6.93 -4.19 -8.00
CA LEU A 13 6.70 -5.54 -7.47
C LEU A 13 5.68 -6.32 -8.31
N LYS A 14 4.63 -5.64 -8.77
CA LYS A 14 3.53 -6.27 -9.49
C LYS A 14 3.96 -6.70 -10.90
N TYR A 15 4.63 -5.83 -11.64
CA TYR A 15 4.82 -5.98 -13.08
C TYR A 15 6.23 -6.39 -13.51
N TYR A 16 7.21 -6.43 -12.60
CA TYR A 16 8.60 -6.70 -12.95
C TYR A 16 9.24 -7.74 -12.04
N ASP A 17 10.19 -8.48 -12.62
CA ASP A 17 11.15 -9.27 -11.86
C ASP A 17 12.33 -8.39 -11.49
N LEU A 18 12.63 -8.35 -10.18
CA LEU A 18 13.55 -7.37 -9.60
C LEU A 18 14.70 -8.06 -8.88
N SER A 19 15.90 -7.51 -9.03
CA SER A 19 17.04 -7.83 -8.18
C SER A 19 17.37 -6.61 -7.33
N TRP A 20 17.32 -6.77 -6.00
CA TRP A 20 17.47 -5.67 -5.05
C TRP A 20 18.92 -5.48 -4.64
N PHE A 21 19.38 -4.22 -4.63
CA PHE A 21 20.68 -3.88 -4.08
C PHE A 21 20.61 -3.75 -2.56
N LYS A 22 21.69 -4.15 -1.86
CA LYS A 22 21.80 -4.05 -0.41
C LYS A 22 22.06 -2.62 0.04
N SER A 23 22.58 -1.75 -0.82
CA SER A 23 22.85 -0.35 -0.48
C SER A 23 22.91 0.55 -1.72
N VAL A 24 22.81 1.87 -1.51
CA VAL A 24 23.07 2.86 -2.56
C VAL A 24 24.50 2.74 -3.11
N LYS A 25 25.47 2.36 -2.27
CA LYS A 25 26.87 2.15 -2.69
C LYS A 25 26.98 1.01 -3.69
N GLU A 26 26.34 -0.13 -3.43
CA GLU A 26 26.33 -1.27 -4.35
C GLU A 26 25.63 -0.92 -5.68
N PHE A 27 24.58 -0.11 -5.62
CA PHE A 27 23.92 0.41 -6.81
C PHE A 27 24.82 1.37 -7.62
N GLN A 28 25.57 2.24 -6.94
CA GLN A 28 26.49 3.18 -7.58
C GLN A 28 27.70 2.46 -8.21
N GLU A 29 28.22 1.41 -7.57
CA GLU A 29 29.31 0.59 -8.10
C GLU A 29 28.91 -0.13 -9.40
N THR A 30 27.63 -0.46 -9.57
CA THR A 30 27.10 -1.05 -10.80
C THR A 30 26.79 -0.02 -11.89
N LEU A 31 26.70 1.28 -11.54
CA LEU A 31 26.41 2.40 -12.45
C LEU A 31 27.39 3.57 -12.24
N PRO A 32 28.71 3.38 -12.42
CA PRO A 32 29.73 4.33 -11.97
C PRO A 32 29.70 5.70 -12.67
N ASN A 33 28.96 5.85 -13.77
CA ASN A 33 28.91 7.07 -14.60
C ASN A 33 27.54 7.75 -14.62
N SER A 34 26.63 7.45 -13.70
CA SER A 34 25.32 8.09 -13.66
C SER A 34 25.34 9.37 -12.82
N GLU A 35 25.45 10.52 -13.48
CA GLU A 35 25.56 11.85 -12.85
C GLU A 35 24.33 12.29 -12.05
N ASN A 36 23.20 11.56 -12.13
CA ASN A 36 21.91 11.97 -11.55
C ASN A 36 21.22 10.89 -10.71
N ILE A 37 21.96 10.17 -9.86
CA ILE A 37 21.33 9.26 -8.88
C ILE A 37 20.68 10.10 -7.76
N GLN A 38 19.37 10.32 -7.85
CA GLN A 38 18.58 10.86 -6.75
C GLN A 38 18.44 9.84 -5.62
N PHE A 39 18.31 10.34 -4.40
CA PHE A 39 18.04 9.52 -3.22
C PHE A 39 16.67 8.84 -3.33
N ALA A 40 16.66 7.52 -3.18
CA ALA A 40 15.47 6.69 -3.04
C ALA A 40 15.62 5.76 -1.82
N ASP A 41 14.49 5.31 -1.28
CA ASP A 41 14.46 4.36 -0.16
C ASP A 41 15.02 2.99 -0.55
N LEU A 42 14.84 2.60 -1.82
CA LEU A 42 15.19 1.30 -2.35
C LEU A 42 15.77 1.44 -3.76
N TYR A 43 16.72 0.57 -4.08
CA TYR A 43 17.36 0.49 -5.39
C TYR A 43 17.27 -0.95 -5.90
N CYS A 44 16.90 -1.12 -7.17
CA CYS A 44 16.82 -2.44 -7.81
C CYS A 44 17.14 -2.38 -9.30
N GLN A 45 17.54 -3.53 -9.84
CA GLN A 45 17.64 -3.76 -11.28
C GLN A 45 16.40 -4.53 -11.76
N VAL A 46 15.72 -3.98 -12.78
CA VAL A 46 14.67 -4.69 -13.50
C VAL A 46 15.33 -5.75 -14.40
N LYS A 47 14.98 -7.02 -14.19
CA LYS A 47 15.49 -8.13 -15.01
C LYS A 47 14.62 -8.36 -16.25
N ARG A 48 13.30 -8.36 -16.05
CA ARG A 48 12.30 -8.43 -17.14
C ARG A 48 10.95 -7.91 -16.66
N ALA A 49 10.09 -7.56 -17.62
CA ALA A 49 8.67 -7.44 -17.35
C ALA A 49 8.06 -8.82 -17.14
N LYS A 50 7.11 -8.91 -16.20
CA LYS A 50 6.32 -10.11 -15.93
C LYS A 50 5.23 -10.26 -16.99
N ASN A 51 4.88 -11.50 -17.29
CA ASN A 51 3.65 -11.77 -18.01
C ASN A 51 2.45 -11.53 -17.09
N ARG A 52 1.25 -11.44 -17.68
CA ARG A 52 0.04 -11.13 -16.93
C ARG A 52 -0.28 -12.20 -15.88
N GLU A 53 0.00 -13.46 -16.20
CA GLU A 53 -0.13 -14.64 -15.33
C GLU A 53 0.84 -14.63 -14.14
N ASP A 54 2.00 -13.98 -14.29
CA ASP A 54 3.03 -13.86 -13.25
C ASP A 54 2.82 -12.64 -12.33
N ASN A 55 1.76 -11.85 -12.58
CA ASN A 55 1.49 -10.65 -11.80
C ASN A 55 1.22 -11.00 -10.34
N LEU A 56 1.93 -10.31 -9.45
CA LEU A 56 1.75 -10.50 -8.02
C LEU A 56 0.55 -9.72 -7.50
N ILE A 57 -0.16 -10.32 -6.55
CA ILE A 57 -1.13 -9.65 -5.70
C ILE A 57 -0.37 -9.07 -4.51
N VAL A 58 -0.45 -7.75 -4.35
CA VAL A 58 0.14 -7.06 -3.19
C VAL A 58 -0.93 -6.86 -2.13
N SER A 59 -0.59 -7.19 -0.89
CA SER A 59 -1.40 -7.01 0.30
C SER A 59 -0.52 -6.58 1.48
N PHE A 60 -1.15 -6.23 2.59
CA PHE A 60 -0.44 -5.88 3.82
C PHE A 60 -1.05 -6.58 5.02
N SER A 61 -0.25 -6.77 6.06
CA SER A 61 -0.73 -7.07 7.40
C SER A 61 -0.35 -5.97 8.39
N LEU A 62 -1.19 -5.78 9.40
CA LEU A 62 -0.99 -4.81 10.47
C LEU A 62 -1.45 -5.40 11.80
N GLU A 63 -0.60 -5.35 12.81
CA GLU A 63 -0.98 -5.67 14.19
C GLU A 63 -1.50 -4.41 14.86
N SER A 64 -2.69 -4.49 15.48
CA SER A 64 -3.35 -3.36 16.14
C SER A 64 -3.40 -3.57 17.65
N GLU A 65 -2.89 -2.60 18.39
CA GLU A 65 -3.01 -2.49 19.85
C GLU A 65 -4.43 -2.08 20.29
N PHE A 66 -5.21 -1.48 19.38
CA PHE A 66 -6.58 -1.06 19.64
C PHE A 66 -7.59 -2.18 19.37
N ASN A 67 -8.76 -2.11 20.01
CA ASN A 67 -9.91 -2.88 19.56
C ASN A 67 -10.43 -2.36 18.20
N GLN A 68 -11.30 -3.13 17.55
CA GLN A 68 -11.77 -2.83 16.21
C GLN A 68 -12.48 -1.46 16.08
N ASP A 69 -13.28 -1.06 17.07
CA ASP A 69 -14.08 0.16 16.98
C ASP A 69 -13.22 1.42 17.13
N ILE A 70 -12.26 1.37 18.06
CA ILE A 70 -11.26 2.43 18.22
C ILE A 70 -10.39 2.52 16.97
N PHE A 71 -9.95 1.37 16.43
CA PHE A 71 -9.17 1.33 15.20
C PHE A 71 -9.91 1.98 14.03
N LYS A 72 -11.19 1.63 13.82
CA LYS A 72 -12.03 2.23 12.78
C LYS A 72 -12.10 3.75 12.94
N LYS A 73 -12.43 4.24 14.14
CA LYS A 73 -12.52 5.68 14.42
C LYS A 73 -11.19 6.41 14.18
N ARG A 74 -10.06 5.75 14.47
CA ARG A 74 -8.73 6.35 14.35
C ARG A 74 -8.18 6.31 12.93
N TYR A 75 -8.43 5.24 12.17
CA TYR A 75 -7.70 4.97 10.93
C TYR A 75 -8.58 4.78 9.68
N CYS A 76 -9.89 4.61 9.81
CA CYS A 76 -10.78 4.43 8.65
C CYS A 76 -11.46 5.73 8.22
N ASP A 77 -11.90 5.77 6.97
CA ASP A 77 -12.74 6.82 6.37
C ASP A 77 -12.12 8.23 6.42
N LYS A 78 -10.79 8.31 6.52
CA LYS A 78 -9.96 9.51 6.40
C LYS A 78 -8.54 9.15 6.01
N GLN A 79 -7.82 10.12 5.46
CA GLN A 79 -6.40 9.99 5.18
C GLN A 79 -5.62 10.02 6.51
N THR A 80 -4.74 9.05 6.70
CA THR A 80 -3.95 8.90 7.92
C THR A 80 -2.62 8.23 7.59
N ALA A 81 -1.58 8.56 8.34
CA ALA A 81 -0.29 7.90 8.22
C ALA A 81 -0.23 6.72 9.21
N ILE A 82 0.08 5.53 8.72
CA ILE A 82 0.20 4.31 9.54
C ILE A 82 1.62 3.76 9.42
N ARG A 83 2.23 3.48 10.57
CA ARG A 83 3.48 2.72 10.69
C ARG A 83 3.18 1.28 11.09
N GLY A 84 4.06 0.36 10.74
CA GLY A 84 3.94 -1.06 11.10
C GLY A 84 3.27 -1.93 10.03
N LEU A 85 2.98 -1.38 8.85
CA LEU A 85 2.44 -2.15 7.73
C LEU A 85 3.50 -3.12 7.20
N LYS A 86 3.22 -4.42 7.26
CA LYS A 86 4.06 -5.47 6.70
C LYS A 86 3.55 -5.81 5.31
N ILE A 87 4.35 -5.57 4.27
CA ILE A 87 3.98 -5.97 2.90
C ILE A 87 3.98 -7.49 2.76
N GLN A 88 3.04 -7.99 1.98
CA GLN A 88 2.92 -9.39 1.61
C GLN A 88 2.59 -9.46 0.11
N VAL A 89 3.21 -10.40 -0.59
CA VAL A 89 2.92 -10.66 -1.99
C VAL A 89 2.56 -12.13 -2.19
N SER A 90 1.63 -12.38 -3.09
CA SER A 90 1.27 -13.72 -3.51
C SER A 90 1.13 -13.78 -5.02
N ASN A 91 1.26 -14.98 -5.58
CA ASN A 91 0.82 -15.24 -6.95
C ASN A 91 -0.71 -15.19 -7.04
N LEU A 92 -1.24 -15.27 -8.27
CA LEU A 92 -2.68 -15.29 -8.52
C LEU A 92 -3.38 -16.52 -7.92
N ASP A 93 -2.66 -17.63 -7.75
CA ASP A 93 -3.13 -18.85 -7.07
C ASP A 93 -3.06 -18.75 -5.52
N SER A 94 -2.76 -17.55 -4.99
CA SER A 94 -2.59 -17.27 -3.56
C SER A 94 -1.37 -17.91 -2.89
N SER A 95 -0.44 -18.51 -3.64
CA SER A 95 0.83 -18.95 -3.08
C SER A 95 1.68 -17.74 -2.65
N CYS A 96 2.20 -17.79 -1.42
CA CYS A 96 2.99 -16.70 -0.85
C CYS A 96 4.37 -16.62 -1.51
N VAL A 97 4.77 -15.41 -1.93
CA VAL A 97 6.10 -15.15 -2.46
C VAL A 97 6.91 -14.42 -1.39
N ALA A 98 8.07 -14.99 -1.04
CA ALA A 98 8.95 -14.38 -0.06
C ALA A 98 9.58 -13.10 -0.61
N LEU A 99 9.43 -12.00 0.11
CA LEU A 99 10.17 -10.76 -0.15
C LEU A 99 11.47 -10.75 0.65
N SER A 100 12.43 -9.97 0.17
CA SER A 100 13.63 -9.67 0.95
C SER A 100 13.25 -9.11 2.32
N PRO A 101 13.81 -9.63 3.43
CA PRO A 101 13.53 -9.11 4.76
C PRO A 101 13.78 -7.61 4.90
N LYS A 102 14.80 -7.10 4.17
CA LYS A 102 15.11 -5.66 4.14
C LYS A 102 13.96 -4.83 3.57
N LEU A 103 13.30 -5.34 2.52
CA LEU A 103 12.15 -4.66 1.91
C LEU A 103 10.98 -4.61 2.87
N THR A 104 10.66 -5.75 3.48
CA THR A 104 9.56 -5.86 4.44
C THR A 104 9.78 -4.97 5.65
N GLU A 105 11.01 -4.91 6.18
CA GLU A 105 11.34 -4.07 7.32
C GLU A 105 11.35 -2.58 6.96
N ALA A 106 11.88 -2.19 5.80
CA ALA A 106 11.87 -0.80 5.35
C ALA A 106 10.44 -0.23 5.29
N ILE A 107 9.49 -0.99 4.75
CA ILE A 107 8.07 -0.60 4.67
C ILE A 107 7.44 -0.56 6.07
N LYS A 108 7.74 -1.54 6.91
CA LYS A 108 7.19 -1.63 8.27
C LYS A 108 7.59 -0.44 9.13
N GLU A 109 8.83 0.03 8.99
CA GLU A 109 9.36 1.14 9.78
C GLU A 109 8.91 2.52 9.29
N GLN A 110 8.44 2.63 8.04
CA GLN A 110 7.95 3.88 7.46
C GLN A 110 6.49 4.18 7.85
N TYR A 111 6.18 5.47 7.96
CA TYR A 111 4.80 5.95 8.02
C TYR A 111 4.26 6.05 6.59
N ILE A 112 3.36 5.13 6.23
CA ILE A 112 2.71 5.12 4.92
C ILE A 112 1.37 5.83 5.05
N THR A 113 1.19 6.89 4.25
CA THR A 113 -0.11 7.54 4.16
C THR A 113 -1.10 6.61 3.48
N CYS A 114 -2.28 6.45 4.08
CA CYS A 114 -3.33 5.60 3.57
C CYS A 114 -4.72 6.17 3.84
N LEU A 115 -5.67 5.76 3.00
CA LEU A 115 -7.10 5.86 3.25
C LEU A 115 -7.61 4.43 3.38
N LEU A 116 -7.91 4.00 4.61
CA LEU A 116 -8.47 2.68 4.88
C LEU A 116 -10.00 2.74 4.88
N VAL A 117 -10.60 1.75 4.24
CA VAL A 117 -12.05 1.54 4.29
C VAL A 117 -12.34 0.06 4.55
N PRO A 118 -13.38 -0.29 5.32
CA PRO A 118 -13.77 -1.68 5.50
C PRO A 118 -13.97 -2.38 4.16
N GLU A 119 -13.43 -3.60 4.00
CA GLU A 119 -13.63 -4.37 2.77
C GLU A 119 -15.10 -4.75 2.55
N GLN A 120 -15.80 -5.00 3.66
CA GLN A 120 -17.23 -5.25 3.70
C GLN A 120 -17.96 -3.92 3.94
N GLY A 121 -18.71 -3.44 2.94
CA GLY A 121 -19.53 -2.21 3.06
C GLY A 121 -19.69 -1.43 1.76
N GLY A 122 -20.60 -0.45 1.76
CA GLY A 122 -20.90 0.39 0.58
C GLY A 122 -19.80 1.38 0.21
N THR A 123 -18.97 1.80 1.18
CA THR A 123 -17.92 2.81 0.97
C THR A 123 -16.90 2.41 -0.08
N PHE A 124 -16.43 1.15 -0.10
CA PHE A 124 -15.49 0.72 -1.12
C PHE A 124 -16.12 0.69 -2.52
N GLY A 125 -17.40 0.32 -2.62
CA GLY A 125 -18.16 0.37 -3.86
C GLY A 125 -18.31 1.80 -4.40
N GLU A 126 -18.60 2.75 -3.51
CA GLU A 126 -18.71 4.18 -3.84
C GLU A 126 -17.37 4.75 -4.33
N ILE A 127 -16.26 4.41 -3.65
CA ILE A 127 -14.92 4.78 -4.08
C ILE A 127 -14.68 4.25 -5.49
N LYS A 128 -14.86 2.94 -5.71
CA LYS A 128 -14.70 2.35 -7.04
C LYS A 128 -15.59 3.02 -8.09
N GLY A 129 -16.82 3.39 -7.74
CA GLY A 129 -17.75 4.09 -8.62
C GLY A 129 -17.27 5.48 -9.03
N LYS A 130 -16.73 6.24 -8.09
CA LYS A 130 -16.22 7.61 -8.32
C LYS A 130 -14.81 7.67 -8.89
N THR A 131 -14.08 6.55 -8.90
CA THR A 131 -12.70 6.46 -9.40
C THR A 131 -12.57 5.49 -10.57
N ARG A 132 -13.65 5.20 -11.32
CA ARG A 132 -13.61 4.29 -12.48
C ARG A 132 -12.66 4.74 -13.59
N ASP A 133 -12.47 6.06 -13.68
CA ASP A 133 -11.59 6.77 -14.60
C ASP A 133 -10.11 6.72 -14.17
N ILE A 134 -9.80 6.26 -12.96
CA ILE A 134 -8.46 6.26 -12.39
C ILE A 134 -8.00 4.82 -12.23
N GLN A 135 -6.80 4.50 -12.73
CA GLN A 135 -6.16 3.21 -12.48
C GLN A 135 -5.65 3.15 -11.03
N LEU A 136 -6.57 2.86 -10.11
CA LEU A 136 -6.30 2.84 -8.67
C LEU A 136 -6.02 1.42 -8.18
N SER A 137 -4.86 1.23 -7.55
CA SER A 137 -4.58 0.00 -6.79
C SER A 137 -5.16 0.13 -5.38
N CYS A 138 -6.01 -0.81 -4.98
CA CYS A 138 -6.58 -0.86 -3.63
C CYS A 138 -6.22 -2.18 -2.94
N PRO A 139 -4.97 -2.35 -2.47
CA PRO A 139 -4.53 -3.59 -1.81
C PRO A 139 -5.35 -3.86 -0.55
N THR A 140 -5.47 -5.16 -0.21
CA THR A 140 -6.06 -5.57 1.06
C THR A 140 -5.07 -5.35 2.20
N VAL A 141 -5.55 -4.80 3.31
CA VAL A 141 -4.84 -4.73 4.59
C VAL A 141 -5.55 -5.62 5.59
N LYS A 142 -4.87 -6.69 6.01
CA LYS A 142 -5.32 -7.61 7.04
C LYS A 142 -4.91 -7.08 8.41
N VAL A 143 -5.86 -6.59 9.19
CA VAL A 143 -5.61 -6.08 10.54
C VAL A 143 -5.87 -7.19 11.55
N ILE A 144 -4.87 -7.47 12.38
CA ILE A 144 -4.90 -8.46 13.46
C ILE A 144 -5.05 -7.70 14.77
N PHE A 145 -6.17 -7.90 15.45
CA PHE A 145 -6.48 -7.25 16.72
C PHE A 145 -5.99 -8.08 17.91
N SER A 146 -5.84 -7.44 19.07
CA SER A 146 -5.37 -8.07 20.32
C SER A 146 -6.21 -9.27 20.78
N ASN A 147 -7.49 -9.33 20.40
CA ASN A 147 -8.37 -10.48 20.65
C ASN A 147 -8.28 -11.58 19.57
N SER A 148 -7.19 -11.60 18.79
CA SER A 148 -6.97 -12.50 17.64
C SER A 148 -8.00 -12.38 16.51
N LYS A 149 -8.91 -11.39 16.57
CA LYS A 149 -9.83 -11.13 15.47
C LYS A 149 -9.07 -10.56 14.29
N ILE A 150 -9.34 -11.10 13.11
CA ILE A 150 -8.76 -10.64 11.85
C ILE A 150 -9.85 -9.97 11.03
N VAL A 151 -9.59 -8.75 10.55
CA VAL A 151 -10.52 -8.01 9.68
C VAL A 151 -9.76 -7.41 8.51
N ASN A 152 -10.34 -7.55 7.33
CA ASN A 152 -9.79 -6.99 6.10
C ASN A 152 -10.33 -5.58 5.83
N TYR A 153 -9.42 -4.72 5.40
CA TYR A 153 -9.69 -3.39 4.90
C TYR A 153 -9.14 -3.28 3.48
N LYS A 154 -9.68 -2.36 2.69
CA LYS A 154 -9.06 -1.90 1.45
C LYS A 154 -8.30 -0.61 1.75
N ALA A 155 -7.07 -0.54 1.26
CA ALA A 155 -6.25 0.65 1.40
C ALA A 155 -6.07 1.34 0.06
N ILE A 156 -6.09 2.66 0.07
CA ILE A 156 -5.48 3.49 -0.96
C ILE A 156 -4.23 4.09 -0.35
N LEU A 157 -3.09 4.01 -1.01
CA LEU A 157 -1.78 4.33 -0.43
C LEU A 157 -1.13 5.57 -1.07
N GLY A 158 -0.25 6.22 -0.32
CA GLY A 158 0.57 7.34 -0.76
C GLY A 158 -0.27 8.54 -1.23
N THR A 159 0.21 9.21 -2.28
CA THR A 159 -0.45 10.40 -2.87
C THR A 159 -1.89 10.13 -3.30
N ASN A 160 -2.19 8.91 -3.75
CA ASN A 160 -3.54 8.53 -4.15
C ASN A 160 -4.53 8.62 -2.98
N ALA A 161 -4.11 8.42 -1.73
CA ALA A 161 -5.00 8.55 -0.58
C ALA A 161 -5.55 9.97 -0.44
N TYR A 162 -4.71 10.98 -0.68
CA TYR A 162 -5.11 12.39 -0.68
C TYR A 162 -5.99 12.73 -1.87
N LEU A 163 -5.58 12.37 -3.07
CA LEU A 163 -6.33 12.65 -4.30
C LEU A 163 -7.73 12.05 -4.25
N ILE A 164 -7.84 10.78 -3.87
CA ILE A 164 -9.13 10.11 -3.78
C ILE A 164 -9.95 10.69 -2.63
N GLY A 165 -9.38 10.85 -1.44
CA GLY A 165 -10.13 11.37 -0.31
C GLY A 165 -10.62 12.81 -0.51
N ALA A 166 -9.94 13.64 -1.31
CA ALA A 166 -10.47 14.92 -1.78
C ALA A 166 -11.67 14.74 -2.73
N LYS A 167 -11.58 13.81 -3.70
CA LYS A 167 -12.67 13.49 -4.64
C LYS A 167 -13.94 12.98 -3.92
N ILE A 168 -13.79 12.26 -2.81
CA ILE A 168 -14.91 11.66 -2.06
C ILE A 168 -15.19 12.38 -0.72
N GLN A 169 -14.61 13.54 -0.46
CA GLN A 169 -14.66 14.21 0.84
C GLN A 169 -16.09 14.40 1.37
N LYS A 170 -17.02 14.83 0.51
CA LYS A 170 -18.43 15.00 0.87
C LYS A 170 -19.09 13.71 1.35
N TYR A 171 -18.72 12.58 0.75
CA TYR A 171 -19.23 11.26 1.12
C TYR A 171 -18.65 10.81 2.47
N LEU A 172 -17.33 10.95 2.67
CA LEU A 172 -16.69 10.65 3.95
C LEU A 172 -17.28 11.49 5.10
N TYR A 173 -17.50 12.78 4.85
CA TYR A 173 -18.15 13.67 5.81
C TYR A 173 -19.58 13.22 6.17
N ALA A 174 -20.37 12.79 5.17
CA ALA A 174 -21.73 12.30 5.42
C ALA A 174 -21.76 11.01 6.25
N ILE A 175 -20.78 10.11 6.08
CA ILE A 175 -20.63 8.92 6.93
C ILE A 175 -20.31 9.33 8.36
N GLN A 176 -19.29 10.17 8.55
CA GLN A 176 -18.87 10.62 9.88
C GLN A 176 -20.02 11.26 10.64
N LYS A 177 -20.77 12.16 10.00
CA LYS A 177 -21.96 12.79 10.60
C LYS A 177 -23.05 11.78 10.96
N LYS A 178 -23.35 10.82 10.08
CA LYS A 178 -24.32 9.76 10.45
C LYS A 178 -23.84 9.05 11.71
N THR A 179 -22.58 8.65 11.78
CA THR A 179 -22.05 7.98 12.98
C THR A 179 -22.17 8.82 14.25
N GLU A 180 -22.11 10.15 14.18
CA GLU A 180 -22.30 11.04 15.34
C GLU A 180 -23.75 11.03 15.88
N TYR A 181 -24.77 10.91 15.02
CA TYR A 181 -26.18 10.94 15.45
C TYR A 181 -26.72 9.60 15.97
N TRP A 182 -26.01 8.50 15.75
CA TRP A 182 -26.44 7.15 16.18
C TRP A 182 -25.69 6.63 17.42
N VAL A 183 -24.89 7.47 18.09
CA VAL A 183 -24.14 7.11 19.31
C VAL A 183 -24.72 7.84 20.55
N CYS A 184 -26.00 8.22 20.50
CA CYS A 184 -26.75 8.72 21.66
C CYS A 184 -27.63 7.61 22.26
#